data_AF-A0A1R0UN51-F1
#
_entry.id   AF-A0A1R0UN51-F1
#
_cell.length_a   1.000
_cell.length_b   1.000
_cell.length_c   1.000
_cell.angle_alpha   90.00
_cell.angle_beta   90.00
_cell.angle_gamma   90.00
#
_symmetry.space_group_name_H-M   'P 1'
#
loop_
_entity.id
_entity.type
_entity.pdbx_description
1 polymer ?
#
loop_
_entity_poly.entity_id
_entity_poly.type
_entity_poly.pdbx_seq_one_letter_code
_entity_poly.pdbx_strand_id
1 'polypeptide(L)'
;MTSSSSLSAATAPVIDEKRRLFLIWQNPDTRQFVRVGILIELVDGRYVFEYTSDASAEGFHPLVQFPDVSKTYVSDALPAFFVNRLMSKRRASYPAYLTAIGLDDPELDTPMELLARTGGPRVTDTFHLVDDLSSDENGVVVSRFLASGVRHVEGATDALSRVRQGDRLQLRADDTNPVNERAQLVCAATGEALGYVPDWLLDDLRALLERAHEYCVIAERVNPAEHPHLRLLCRLEAHV
;
A
#
# COMPACT_ATOMS: atom_id res chain seq x y z
N MET A 1 -19.16 54.60 15.18
CA MET A 1 -19.27 53.27 15.83
C MET A 1 -19.64 52.26 14.77
N THR A 2 -18.64 51.64 14.15
CA THR A 2 -18.81 50.51 13.23
C THR A 2 -17.68 49.56 13.57
N SER A 3 -17.99 48.56 14.38
CA SER A 3 -17.06 47.54 14.81
C SER A 3 -16.77 46.60 13.65
N SER A 4 -15.54 46.65 13.13
CA SER A 4 -14.98 45.61 12.28
C SER A 4 -14.62 44.41 13.16
N SER A 5 -15.44 43.36 13.09
CA SER A 5 -15.06 42.04 13.62
C SER A 5 -14.34 41.28 12.52
N SER A 6 -13.00 41.33 12.55
CA SER A 6 -12.15 40.42 11.79
C SER A 6 -12.18 39.06 12.46
N LEU A 7 -12.83 38.07 11.84
CA LEU A 7 -12.68 36.66 12.23
C LEU A 7 -11.25 36.25 11.91
N SER A 8 -10.48 35.94 12.95
CA SER A 8 -9.20 35.24 12.86
C SER A 8 -9.48 33.85 12.28
N ALA A 9 -8.97 33.56 11.08
CA ALA A 9 -8.90 32.20 10.58
C ALA A 9 -7.99 31.42 11.52
N ALA A 10 -8.54 30.41 12.20
CA ALA A 10 -7.74 29.47 12.96
C ALA A 10 -6.87 28.71 11.96
N THR A 11 -5.56 29.00 11.95
CA THR A 11 -4.57 28.20 11.24
C THR A 11 -4.65 26.79 11.81
N ALA A 12 -5.01 25.81 10.96
CA ALA A 12 -4.93 24.41 11.33
C ALA A 12 -3.53 24.14 11.91
N PRO A 13 -3.40 23.39 13.01
CA PRO A 13 -2.08 23.08 13.56
C PRO A 13 -1.23 22.48 12.45
N VAL A 14 0.02 22.95 12.32
CA VAL A 14 0.99 22.33 11.42
C VAL A 14 1.23 20.93 11.97
N ILE A 15 0.65 19.94 11.32
CA ILE A 15 0.84 18.54 11.64
C ILE A 15 2.18 18.14 11.03
N ASP A 16 3.16 17.84 11.89
CA ASP A 16 4.46 17.34 11.43
C ASP A 16 4.31 15.85 11.11
N GLU A 17 4.01 15.56 9.84
CA GLU A 17 3.74 14.21 9.34
C GLU A 17 5.06 13.47 9.09
N LYS A 18 5.22 12.31 9.71
CA LYS A 18 6.34 11.40 9.44
C LYS A 18 6.05 10.50 8.24
N ARG A 19 4.82 9.99 8.15
CA ARG A 19 4.36 9.14 7.05
C ARG A 19 2.84 9.11 6.98
N ARG A 20 2.29 8.93 5.78
CA ARG A 20 0.87 8.69 5.56
C ARG A 20 0.60 7.48 4.67
N LEU A 21 -0.51 6.80 4.94
CA LEU A 21 -1.05 5.68 4.15
C LEU A 21 -2.51 5.98 3.81
N PHE A 22 -2.92 5.62 2.60
CA PHE A 22 -4.33 5.64 2.21
C PHE A 22 -5.02 4.35 2.62
N LEU A 23 -6.20 4.47 3.19
CA LEU A 23 -7.13 3.37 3.39
C LEU A 23 -8.01 3.24 2.15
N ILE A 24 -7.77 2.18 1.39
CA ILE A 24 -8.56 1.81 0.22
C ILE A 24 -9.65 0.83 0.65
N TRP A 25 -10.89 1.12 0.28
CA TRP A 25 -12.01 0.20 0.37
C TRP A 25 -12.32 -0.35 -1.02
N GLN A 26 -12.37 -1.68 -1.16
CA GLN A 26 -12.93 -2.29 -2.35
C GLN A 26 -14.43 -2.54 -2.12
N ASN A 27 -15.26 -1.90 -2.95
CA ASN A 27 -16.69 -2.15 -2.95
C ASN A 27 -16.96 -3.64 -3.28
N PRO A 28 -17.68 -4.38 -2.42
CA PRO A 28 -17.89 -5.81 -2.59
C PRO A 28 -18.74 -6.15 -3.82
N ASP A 29 -19.62 -5.25 -4.24
CA ASP A 29 -20.57 -5.46 -5.34
C ASP A 29 -19.95 -5.04 -6.69
N THR A 30 -19.36 -3.84 -6.74
CA THR A 30 -18.81 -3.28 -8.00
C THR A 30 -17.34 -3.59 -8.22
N ARG A 31 -16.64 -4.09 -7.18
CA ARG A 31 -15.19 -4.33 -7.17
C ARG A 31 -14.33 -3.07 -7.32
N GLN A 32 -14.93 -1.89 -7.33
CA GLN A 32 -14.24 -0.60 -7.41
C GLN A 32 -13.42 -0.33 -6.15
N PHE A 33 -12.21 0.21 -6.32
CA PHE A 33 -11.37 0.68 -5.23
C PHE A 33 -11.63 2.17 -4.97
N VAL A 34 -11.82 2.52 -3.70
CA VAL A 34 -12.14 3.89 -3.26
C VAL A 34 -11.21 4.26 -2.10
N ARG A 35 -10.55 5.42 -2.19
CA ARG A 35 -9.70 5.96 -1.11
C ARG A 35 -10.58 6.57 -0.04
N VAL A 36 -11.00 5.82 0.95
CA VAL A 36 -11.98 6.30 1.95
C VAL A 36 -11.35 7.00 3.14
N GLY A 37 -10.06 6.83 3.40
CA GLY A 37 -9.41 7.49 4.53
C GLY A 37 -7.91 7.59 4.43
N ILE A 38 -7.32 8.30 5.38
CA ILE A 38 -5.88 8.55 5.49
C ILE A 38 -5.46 8.22 6.92
N LEU A 39 -4.44 7.40 7.06
CA LEU A 39 -3.75 7.13 8.32
C LEU A 39 -2.38 7.82 8.29
N ILE A 40 -2.12 8.66 9.27
CA ILE A 40 -0.90 9.46 9.36
C ILE A 40 -0.19 9.11 10.67
N GLU A 41 1.11 8.83 10.59
CA GLU A 41 2.02 8.78 11.73
C GLU A 41 2.70 10.14 11.87
N LEU A 42 2.63 10.74 13.05
CA LEU A 42 3.26 12.03 13.34
C LEU A 42 4.70 11.84 13.82
N VAL A 43 5.52 12.87 13.66
CA VAL A 43 6.91 12.87 14.14
C VAL A 43 7.01 12.64 15.66
N ASP A 44 6.00 13.06 16.42
CA ASP A 44 5.93 12.83 17.88
C ASP A 44 5.39 11.45 18.29
N GLY A 45 5.14 10.56 17.32
CA GLY A 45 4.72 9.17 17.53
C GLY A 45 3.21 8.97 17.67
N ARG A 46 2.40 10.03 17.65
CA ARG A 46 0.93 9.92 17.60
C ARG A 46 0.45 9.51 16.21
N TYR A 47 -0.78 9.03 16.15
CA TYR A 47 -1.45 8.64 14.92
C TYR A 47 -2.69 9.50 14.69
N VAL A 48 -2.90 9.88 13.44
CA VAL A 48 -4.11 10.57 12.98
C VAL A 48 -4.83 9.70 11.96
N PHE A 49 -6.15 9.59 12.09
CA PHE A 49 -7.01 9.02 11.07
C PHE A 49 -8.11 10.01 10.70
N GLU A 50 -8.33 10.16 9.40
CA GLU A 50 -9.41 10.97 8.85
C GLU A 50 -9.99 10.32 7.59
N TYR A 51 -11.25 10.62 7.32
CA TYR A 51 -11.90 10.22 6.08
C TYR A 51 -11.60 11.21 4.97
N THR A 52 -11.50 10.71 3.75
CA THR A 52 -11.47 11.56 2.56
C THR A 52 -12.89 11.96 2.17
N SER A 53 -13.02 12.84 1.16
CA SER A 53 -14.31 13.10 0.51
C SER A 53 -14.95 11.85 -0.09
N ASP A 54 -14.16 10.87 -0.51
CA ASP A 54 -14.66 9.67 -1.20
C ASP A 54 -15.28 8.65 -0.22
N ALA A 55 -15.23 8.91 1.08
CA ALA A 55 -15.97 8.17 2.10
C ALA A 55 -17.50 8.34 1.98
N SER A 56 -17.99 9.18 1.06
CA SER A 56 -19.42 9.24 0.70
C SER A 56 -19.81 8.23 -0.39
N ALA A 57 -18.90 7.36 -0.83
CA ALA A 57 -19.17 6.36 -1.86
C ALA A 57 -20.33 5.42 -1.47
N GLU A 58 -21.15 5.07 -2.46
CA GLU A 58 -22.30 4.18 -2.25
C GLU A 58 -21.88 2.82 -1.70
N GLY A 59 -22.58 2.36 -0.66
CA GLY A 59 -22.31 1.09 0.03
C GLY A 59 -21.17 1.16 1.06
N PHE A 60 -20.42 2.25 1.13
CA PHE A 60 -19.44 2.45 2.19
C PHE A 60 -20.12 2.80 3.51
N HIS A 61 -19.62 2.21 4.60
CA HIS A 61 -20.03 2.57 5.95
C HIS A 61 -18.81 2.95 6.78
N PRO A 62 -18.91 4.00 7.63
CA PRO A 62 -17.83 4.38 8.52
C PRO A 62 -17.39 3.22 9.40
N LEU A 63 -16.11 3.23 9.76
CA LEU A 63 -15.51 2.19 10.57
C LEU A 63 -16.06 2.31 11.98
N VAL A 64 -16.33 1.18 12.63
CA VAL A 64 -16.90 1.18 14.00
C VAL A 64 -16.05 2.00 14.99
N GLN A 65 -14.73 1.97 14.83
CA GLN A 65 -13.80 2.75 15.67
C GLN A 65 -13.83 4.26 15.36
N PHE A 66 -14.31 4.65 14.18
CA PHE A 66 -14.31 6.01 13.64
C PHE A 66 -15.69 6.35 13.03
N PRO A 67 -16.75 6.47 13.85
CA PRO A 67 -18.13 6.49 13.37
C PRO A 67 -18.55 7.79 12.65
N ASP A 68 -17.88 8.91 12.95
CA ASP A 68 -18.13 10.22 12.34
C ASP A 68 -17.09 10.50 11.24
N VAL A 69 -17.57 10.64 10.00
CA VAL A 69 -16.72 10.89 8.82
C VAL A 69 -16.17 12.30 8.74
N SER A 70 -16.77 13.25 9.46
CA SER A 70 -16.34 14.65 9.47
C SER A 70 -15.22 14.94 10.48
N LYS A 71 -14.89 13.94 11.30
CA LYS A 71 -13.97 14.10 12.43
C LYS A 71 -12.58 13.59 12.10
N THR A 72 -11.57 14.35 12.52
CA THR A 72 -10.18 13.91 12.63
C THR A 72 -9.97 13.21 13.97
N TYR A 73 -9.45 11.99 13.95
CA TYR A 73 -9.19 11.17 15.13
C TYR A 73 -7.70 11.16 15.42
N VAL A 74 -7.30 11.55 16.63
CA VAL A 74 -5.92 11.52 17.10
C VAL A 74 -5.78 10.45 18.17
N SER A 75 -4.72 9.65 18.14
CA SER A 75 -4.46 8.56 19.08
C SER A 75 -2.98 8.49 19.45
N ASP A 76 -2.67 8.18 20.70
CA ASP A 76 -1.27 8.02 21.18
C ASP A 76 -0.63 6.70 20.74
N ALA A 77 -1.42 5.79 20.15
CA ALA A 77 -0.97 4.51 19.63
C ALA A 77 -1.75 4.16 18.36
N LEU A 78 -1.19 3.25 17.55
CA LEU A 78 -1.84 2.80 16.32
C LEU A 78 -3.25 2.25 16.64
N PRO A 79 -4.32 2.76 16.01
CA PRO A 79 -5.67 2.31 16.33
C PRO A 79 -5.89 0.82 16.06
N ALA A 80 -6.70 0.18 16.90
CA ALA A 80 -7.01 -1.26 16.85
C ALA A 80 -7.46 -1.75 15.46
N PHE A 81 -8.21 -0.95 14.69
CA PHE A 81 -8.58 -1.27 13.32
C PHE A 81 -7.36 -1.62 12.45
N PHE A 82 -6.28 -0.86 12.59
CA PHE A 82 -5.02 -1.05 11.85
C PHE A 82 -4.13 -2.10 12.50
N VAL A 83 -4.04 -2.15 13.83
CA VAL A 83 -3.28 -3.19 14.55
C VAL A 83 -3.74 -4.59 14.17
N ASN A 84 -5.05 -4.79 13.99
CA ASN A 84 -5.63 -6.08 13.61
C ASN A 84 -5.28 -6.53 12.18
N ARG A 85 -4.55 -5.71 11.41
CA ARG A 85 -4.02 -6.02 10.07
C ARG A 85 -2.54 -6.41 10.09
N LEU A 86 -1.90 -6.28 11.25
CA LEU A 86 -0.52 -6.68 11.46
C LEU A 86 -0.42 -8.13 11.91
N MET A 87 0.60 -8.84 11.43
CA MET A 87 0.95 -10.12 12.02
C MET A 87 1.37 -9.91 13.48
N SER A 88 0.81 -10.71 14.40
CA SER A 88 1.20 -10.65 15.81
C SER A 88 2.69 -10.95 16.00
N LYS A 89 3.39 -10.06 16.70
CA LYS A 89 4.81 -10.21 17.08
C LYS A 89 5.08 -11.49 17.90
N ARG A 90 4.05 -12.07 18.52
CA ARG A 90 4.15 -13.29 19.34
C ARG A 90 4.20 -14.59 18.52
N ARG A 91 3.95 -14.54 17.21
CA ARG A 91 4.00 -15.74 16.36
C ARG A 91 5.45 -16.18 16.18
N ALA A 92 5.73 -17.47 16.31
CA ALA A 92 7.06 -18.03 16.07
C ALA A 92 7.60 -17.73 14.67
N SER A 93 6.71 -17.58 13.68
CA SER A 93 7.04 -17.23 12.30
C SER A 93 7.26 -15.73 12.06
N TYR A 94 7.11 -14.85 13.06
CA TYR A 94 7.16 -13.40 12.88
C TYR A 94 8.53 -12.92 12.34
N PRO A 95 9.69 -13.39 12.84
CA PRO A 95 10.98 -12.99 12.28
C PRO A 95 11.13 -13.37 10.80
N ALA A 96 10.80 -14.62 10.44
CA ALA A 96 10.84 -15.08 9.06
C ALA A 96 9.89 -14.29 8.14
N TYR A 97 8.74 -13.88 8.67
CA TYR A 97 7.79 -13.01 7.96
C TYR A 97 8.36 -11.61 7.70
N LEU A 98 8.99 -10.99 8.71
CA LEU A 98 9.65 -9.68 8.55
C LEU A 98 10.74 -9.74 7.49
N THR A 99 11.62 -10.75 7.58
CA THR A 99 12.63 -11.02 6.56
C THR A 99 11.98 -11.20 5.18
N ALA A 100 10.87 -11.94 5.06
CA ALA A 100 10.23 -12.15 3.77
C ALA A 100 9.71 -10.85 3.12
N ILE A 101 9.26 -9.90 3.93
CA ILE A 101 8.85 -8.58 3.42
C ILE A 101 9.99 -7.57 3.41
N GLY A 102 11.25 -7.98 3.58
CA GLY A 102 12.44 -7.12 3.48
C GLY A 102 12.72 -6.26 4.71
N LEU A 103 12.14 -6.59 5.86
CA LEU A 103 12.41 -5.94 7.15
C LEU A 103 13.33 -6.86 7.95
N ASP A 104 14.63 -6.65 7.83
CA ASP A 104 15.62 -7.55 8.43
C ASP A 104 15.94 -7.20 9.89
N ASP A 105 15.50 -6.04 10.37
CA ASP A 105 15.61 -5.64 11.78
C ASP A 105 14.27 -5.85 12.51
N PRO A 106 14.13 -6.91 13.33
CA PRO A 106 12.89 -7.21 14.05
C PRO A 106 12.64 -6.29 15.25
N GLU A 107 13.65 -5.55 15.71
CA GLU A 107 13.55 -4.63 16.84
C GLU A 107 13.04 -3.25 16.40
N LEU A 108 13.10 -2.95 15.11
CA LEU A 108 12.62 -1.71 14.53
C LEU A 108 11.08 -1.67 14.60
N ASP A 109 10.53 -0.73 15.38
CA ASP A 109 9.08 -0.57 15.46
C ASP A 109 8.55 0.15 14.20
N THR A 110 8.16 -0.65 13.22
CA THR A 110 7.73 -0.16 11.90
C THR A 110 6.31 -0.57 11.53
N PRO A 111 5.29 -0.31 12.38
CA PRO A 111 3.92 -0.73 12.10
C PRO A 111 3.38 -0.12 10.78
N MET A 112 3.71 1.13 10.48
CA MET A 112 3.32 1.77 9.21
C MET A 112 3.96 1.10 7.99
N GLU A 113 5.25 0.78 8.05
CA GLU A 113 5.95 0.07 6.96
C GLU A 113 5.39 -1.34 6.75
N LEU A 114 5.02 -2.03 7.84
CA LEU A 114 4.38 -3.34 7.77
C LEU A 114 3.03 -3.27 7.05
N LEU A 115 2.20 -2.28 7.39
CA LEU A 115 0.91 -2.06 6.74
C LEU A 115 1.11 -1.77 5.25
N ALA A 116 2.05 -0.87 4.91
CA ALA A 116 2.34 -0.48 3.55
C ALA A 116 2.83 -1.63 2.67
N ARG A 117 3.83 -2.40 3.13
CA ARG A 117 4.41 -3.51 2.33
C ARG A 117 3.44 -4.64 2.07
N THR A 118 2.51 -4.86 3.00
CA THR A 118 1.64 -6.03 2.98
C THR A 118 0.27 -5.71 2.40
N GLY A 119 -0.12 -4.43 2.38
CA GLY A 119 -1.48 -4.00 2.09
C GLY A 119 -2.45 -4.19 3.25
N GLY A 120 -2.01 -4.71 4.39
CA GLY A 120 -2.85 -5.03 5.55
C GLY A 120 -4.08 -5.93 5.27
N PRO A 121 -3.99 -6.95 4.37
CA PRO A 121 -5.15 -7.71 3.95
C PRO A 121 -5.76 -8.47 5.12
N ARG A 122 -7.09 -8.47 5.20
CA ARG A 122 -7.82 -9.24 6.20
C ARG A 122 -8.94 -10.00 5.51
N VAL A 123 -9.03 -11.30 5.77
CA VAL A 123 -10.02 -12.18 5.13
C VAL A 123 -11.47 -11.74 5.39
N THR A 124 -11.72 -11.02 6.47
CA THR A 124 -13.06 -10.61 6.90
C THR A 124 -13.51 -9.26 6.31
N ASP A 125 -12.67 -8.57 5.54
CA ASP A 125 -13.02 -7.30 4.92
C ASP A 125 -12.29 -7.09 3.58
N THR A 126 -12.58 -5.95 2.95
CA THR A 126 -12.07 -5.58 1.63
C THR A 126 -11.22 -4.30 1.68
N PHE A 127 -10.53 -4.08 2.81
CA PHE A 127 -9.68 -2.92 3.01
C PHE A 127 -8.21 -3.22 2.67
N HIS A 128 -7.56 -2.23 2.09
CA HIS A 128 -6.13 -2.23 1.81
C HIS A 128 -5.48 -0.94 2.29
N LEU A 129 -4.21 -1.01 2.69
CA LEU A 129 -3.40 0.15 3.03
C LEU A 129 -2.29 0.33 2.01
N VAL A 130 -2.19 1.53 1.47
CA VAL A 130 -1.28 1.83 0.37
C VAL A 130 -0.44 3.03 0.76
N ASP A 131 0.86 2.97 0.44
CA ASP A 131 1.73 4.14 0.56
C ASP A 131 1.19 5.27 -0.30
N ASP A 132 1.31 6.48 0.21
CA ASP A 132 1.16 7.64 -0.64
C ASP A 132 2.34 7.69 -1.64
N LEU A 133 2.02 7.54 -2.94
CA LEU A 133 3.00 7.61 -4.03
C LEU A 133 3.42 9.05 -4.35
N SER A 134 3.73 9.82 -3.29
CA SER A 134 4.33 11.15 -3.39
C SER A 134 5.84 11.04 -3.64
N SER A 135 6.37 12.05 -4.34
CA SER A 135 7.80 12.16 -4.56
C SER A 135 8.46 12.82 -3.35
N ASP A 136 9.70 12.42 -3.09
CA ASP A 136 10.58 13.16 -2.19
C ASP A 136 11.01 14.52 -2.78
N GLU A 137 11.85 15.25 -2.04
CA GLU A 137 12.39 16.55 -2.46
C GLU A 137 13.19 16.51 -3.77
N ASN A 138 13.64 15.32 -4.19
CA ASN A 138 14.40 15.09 -5.42
C ASN A 138 13.53 14.58 -6.59
N GLY A 139 12.20 14.50 -6.42
CA GLY A 139 11.31 13.98 -7.44
C GLY A 139 11.26 12.45 -7.50
N VAL A 140 11.78 11.74 -6.49
CA VAL A 140 11.80 10.28 -6.46
C VAL A 140 10.59 9.74 -5.72
N VAL A 141 9.81 8.88 -6.38
CA VAL A 141 8.73 8.10 -5.78
C VAL A 141 9.22 6.67 -5.56
N VAL A 142 9.09 6.15 -4.34
CA VAL A 142 9.42 4.76 -4.01
C VAL A 142 8.18 4.05 -3.49
N SER A 143 7.90 2.86 -4.03
CA SER A 143 6.82 2.00 -3.57
C SER A 143 7.25 0.55 -3.51
N ARG A 144 6.59 -0.22 -2.64
CA ARG A 144 6.80 -1.67 -2.50
C ARG A 144 5.48 -2.39 -2.55
N PHE A 145 5.46 -3.52 -3.24
CA PHE A 145 4.29 -4.39 -3.27
C PHE A 145 4.68 -5.85 -3.42
N LEU A 146 3.90 -6.72 -2.80
CA LEU A 146 3.99 -8.16 -3.05
C LEU A 146 3.24 -8.50 -4.34
N ALA A 147 3.89 -9.22 -5.25
CA ALA A 147 3.25 -9.67 -6.47
C ALA A 147 2.05 -10.58 -6.14
N SER A 148 0.89 -10.23 -6.69
CA SER A 148 -0.35 -10.98 -6.53
C SER A 148 -0.40 -12.16 -7.50
N GLY A 149 -1.18 -13.18 -7.13
CA GLY A 149 -1.54 -14.26 -8.05
C GLY A 149 -0.38 -15.13 -8.55
N VAL A 150 0.79 -15.13 -7.91
CA VAL A 150 1.97 -15.90 -8.34
C VAL A 150 1.63 -17.38 -8.60
N ARG A 151 0.84 -18.01 -7.71
CA ARG A 151 0.41 -19.42 -7.86
C ARG A 151 -0.54 -19.68 -9.03
N HIS A 152 -1.13 -18.63 -9.61
CA HIS A 152 -2.08 -18.70 -10.72
C HIS A 152 -1.42 -18.45 -12.07
N VAL A 153 -0.16 -18.02 -12.08
CA VAL A 153 0.64 -17.83 -13.29
C VAL A 153 1.35 -19.14 -13.61
N GLU A 154 1.06 -19.72 -14.77
CA GLU A 154 1.70 -20.93 -15.24
C GLU A 154 3.21 -20.71 -15.42
N GLY A 155 4.04 -21.65 -14.92
CA GLY A 155 5.50 -21.57 -14.99
C GLY A 155 6.15 -20.54 -14.05
N ALA A 156 5.38 -19.74 -13.30
CA ALA A 156 5.95 -18.69 -12.44
C ALA A 156 6.90 -19.22 -11.37
N THR A 157 6.62 -20.38 -10.76
CA THR A 157 7.51 -20.99 -9.76
C THR A 157 8.91 -21.24 -10.32
N ASP A 158 8.98 -21.80 -11.53
CA ASP A 158 10.23 -22.12 -12.22
C ASP A 158 10.92 -20.84 -12.69
N ALA A 159 10.18 -19.89 -13.27
CA ALA A 159 10.71 -18.58 -13.65
C ALA A 159 11.33 -17.86 -12.45
N LEU A 160 10.61 -17.81 -11.32
CA LEU A 160 11.07 -17.21 -10.07
C LEU A 160 12.27 -17.93 -9.44
N SER A 161 12.51 -19.21 -9.75
CA SER A 161 13.74 -19.90 -9.30
C SER A 161 15.00 -19.37 -9.99
N ARG A 162 14.85 -18.70 -11.14
CA ARG A 162 15.95 -18.09 -11.91
C ARG A 162 16.13 -16.60 -11.60
N VAL A 163 15.10 -15.93 -11.08
CA VAL A 163 15.15 -14.52 -10.67
C VAL A 163 15.95 -14.38 -9.38
N ARG A 164 16.88 -13.43 -9.37
CA ARG A 164 17.69 -13.07 -8.20
C ARG A 164 17.22 -11.77 -7.58
N GLN A 165 17.52 -11.60 -6.30
CA GLN A 165 17.35 -10.31 -5.65
C GLN A 165 18.15 -9.22 -6.38
N GLY A 166 17.51 -8.09 -6.66
CA GLY A 166 18.06 -6.97 -7.41
C GLY A 166 17.86 -7.04 -8.93
N ASP A 167 17.35 -8.15 -9.46
CA ASP A 167 17.05 -8.25 -10.89
C ASP A 167 15.97 -7.24 -11.29
N ARG A 168 16.15 -6.64 -12.47
CA ARG A 168 15.15 -5.77 -13.09
C ARG A 168 13.97 -6.60 -13.58
N LEU A 169 12.78 -6.09 -13.31
CA LEU A 169 11.50 -6.64 -13.72
C LEU A 169 10.84 -5.70 -14.72
N GLN A 170 9.89 -6.25 -15.48
CA GLN A 170 9.10 -5.51 -16.45
C GLN A 170 7.63 -5.56 -16.05
N LEU A 171 6.93 -4.45 -16.31
CA LEU A 171 5.48 -4.39 -16.23
C LEU A 171 4.91 -4.53 -17.64
N ARG A 172 3.92 -5.39 -17.82
CA ARG A 172 3.24 -5.61 -19.10
C ARG A 172 1.74 -5.64 -18.88
N ALA A 173 0.99 -4.89 -19.67
CA ALA A 173 -0.47 -4.99 -19.68
C ALA A 173 -0.90 -6.40 -20.10
N ASP A 174 -1.88 -6.96 -19.40
CA ASP A 174 -2.56 -8.20 -19.75
C ASP A 174 -4.02 -7.89 -20.11
N ASP A 175 -4.21 -7.30 -21.28
CA ASP A 175 -5.53 -6.89 -21.80
C ASP A 175 -6.47 -8.07 -22.03
N THR A 176 -5.94 -9.30 -21.96
CA THR A 176 -6.70 -10.56 -22.12
C THR A 176 -7.08 -11.20 -20.79
N ASN A 177 -6.75 -10.56 -19.67
CA ASN A 177 -7.02 -11.12 -18.36
C ASN A 177 -8.54 -11.22 -18.11
N PRO A 178 -9.08 -12.43 -17.84
CA PRO A 178 -10.52 -12.62 -17.71
C PRO A 178 -11.12 -12.04 -16.42
N VAL A 179 -10.27 -11.65 -15.46
CA VAL A 179 -10.71 -11.12 -14.16
C VAL A 179 -10.66 -9.59 -14.14
N ASN A 180 -9.63 -9.01 -14.74
CA ASN A 180 -9.41 -7.57 -14.75
C ASN A 180 -8.64 -7.15 -16.01
N GLU A 181 -9.33 -6.56 -16.98
CA GLU A 181 -8.73 -6.06 -18.23
C GLU A 181 -7.62 -5.01 -18.02
N ARG A 182 -7.52 -4.43 -16.83
CA ARG A 182 -6.47 -3.46 -16.45
C ARG A 182 -5.25 -4.14 -15.78
N ALA A 183 -5.21 -5.47 -15.71
CA ALA A 183 -4.18 -6.21 -15.02
C ALA A 183 -2.79 -5.87 -15.58
N GLN A 184 -1.85 -5.63 -14.66
CA GLN A 184 -0.43 -5.43 -14.98
C GLN A 184 0.35 -6.64 -14.52
N LEU A 185 0.90 -7.38 -15.48
CA LEU A 185 1.74 -8.53 -15.26
C LEU A 185 3.17 -8.09 -14.90
N VAL A 186 3.73 -8.73 -13.87
CA VAL A 186 5.14 -8.60 -13.50
C VAL A 186 5.90 -9.70 -14.22
N CYS A 187 6.88 -9.32 -15.03
CA CYS A 187 7.68 -10.22 -15.84
C CYS A 187 9.17 -10.14 -15.48
N ALA A 188 9.88 -11.26 -15.61
CA ALA A 188 11.33 -11.26 -15.63
C ALA A 188 11.85 -10.55 -16.89
N ALA A 189 13.14 -10.19 -16.92
CA ALA A 189 13.78 -9.63 -18.12
C ALA A 189 13.72 -10.57 -19.34
N THR A 190 13.55 -11.88 -19.13
CA THR A 190 13.33 -12.90 -20.18
C THR A 190 11.93 -12.86 -20.78
N GLY A 191 11.01 -12.07 -20.21
CA GLY A 191 9.60 -11.98 -20.61
C GLY A 191 8.68 -13.01 -19.94
N GLU A 192 9.24 -13.90 -19.11
CA GLU A 192 8.50 -14.89 -18.34
C GLU A 192 7.65 -14.23 -17.24
N ALA A 193 6.40 -14.67 -17.13
CA ALA A 193 5.44 -14.13 -16.18
C ALA A 193 5.73 -14.61 -14.75
N LEU A 194 5.68 -13.69 -13.78
CA LEU A 194 6.02 -13.97 -12.38
C LEU A 194 4.84 -13.79 -11.42
N GLY A 195 3.87 -12.97 -11.80
CA GLY A 195 2.74 -12.57 -10.97
C GLY A 195 2.12 -11.28 -11.50
N TYR A 196 1.28 -10.64 -10.71
CA TYR A 196 0.60 -9.39 -11.07
C TYR A 196 0.88 -8.29 -10.06
N VAL A 197 0.80 -7.04 -10.51
CA VAL A 197 0.63 -5.90 -9.62
C VAL A 197 -0.72 -6.06 -8.90
N PRO A 198 -0.81 -5.86 -7.57
CA PRO A 198 -2.08 -5.93 -6.86
C PRO A 198 -3.12 -4.95 -7.44
N ASP A 199 -4.37 -5.40 -7.57
CA ASP A 199 -5.43 -4.62 -8.21
C ASP A 199 -5.65 -3.23 -7.57
N TRP A 200 -5.52 -3.14 -6.24
CA TRP A 200 -5.65 -1.89 -5.48
C TRP A 200 -4.57 -0.86 -5.81
N LEU A 201 -3.45 -1.28 -6.43
CA LEU A 201 -2.34 -0.39 -6.80
C LEU A 201 -2.45 0.10 -8.25
N LEU A 202 -3.32 -0.49 -9.08
CA LEU A 202 -3.30 -0.24 -10.53
C LEU A 202 -3.61 1.20 -10.91
N ASP A 203 -4.56 1.84 -10.23
CA ASP A 203 -4.91 3.24 -10.51
C ASP A 203 -3.77 4.19 -10.12
N ASP A 204 -3.11 3.92 -8.99
CA ASP A 204 -2.00 4.72 -8.48
C ASP A 204 -0.72 4.52 -9.30
N LEU A 205 -0.45 3.27 -9.70
CA LEU A 205 0.61 2.92 -10.62
C LEU A 205 0.41 3.63 -11.97
N ARG A 206 -0.80 3.56 -12.56
CA ARG A 206 -1.09 4.24 -13.83
C ARG A 206 -0.83 5.74 -13.72
N ALA A 207 -1.39 6.39 -12.70
CA ALA A 207 -1.20 7.82 -12.48
C ALA A 207 0.27 8.20 -12.21
N LEU A 208 1.07 7.30 -11.63
CA LEU A 208 2.51 7.49 -11.46
C LEU A 208 3.27 7.37 -12.78
N LEU A 209 2.98 6.33 -13.56
CA LEU A 209 3.65 6.09 -14.84
C LEU A 209 3.33 7.15 -15.89
N GLU A 210 2.14 7.77 -15.84
CA GLU A 210 1.76 8.88 -16.74
C GLU A 210 2.58 10.15 -16.53
N ARG A 211 3.07 10.39 -15.30
CA ARG A 211 3.89 11.58 -14.96
C ARG A 211 5.37 11.28 -14.84
N ALA A 212 5.78 10.02 -14.71
CA ALA A 212 7.17 9.64 -14.55
C ALA A 212 7.97 9.81 -15.85
N HIS A 213 9.16 10.39 -15.74
CA HIS A 213 10.14 10.46 -16.82
C HIS A 213 10.90 9.14 -16.99
N GLU A 214 11.17 8.47 -15.87
CA GLU A 214 11.84 7.17 -15.81
C GLU A 214 11.27 6.39 -14.63
N TYR A 215 11.18 5.07 -14.79
CA TYR A 215 10.88 4.18 -13.67
C TYR A 215 11.63 2.84 -13.79
N CYS A 216 11.82 2.19 -12.66
CA CYS A 216 12.40 0.86 -12.57
C CYS A 216 11.61 0.01 -11.57
N VAL A 217 11.34 -1.24 -11.94
CA VAL A 217 10.83 -2.25 -11.00
C VAL A 217 11.92 -3.27 -10.79
N ILE A 218 12.21 -3.60 -9.53
CA ILE A 218 13.20 -4.62 -9.17
C ILE A 218 12.61 -5.68 -8.27
N ALA A 219 13.15 -6.90 -8.37
CA ALA A 219 12.91 -7.97 -7.42
C ALA A 219 13.66 -7.65 -6.11
N GLU A 220 13.05 -6.86 -5.23
CA GLU A 220 13.66 -6.49 -3.94
C GLU A 220 13.84 -7.71 -3.03
N ARG A 221 12.94 -8.69 -3.12
CA ARG A 221 13.13 -10.00 -2.48
C ARG A 221 12.41 -11.12 -3.23
N VAL A 222 13.08 -12.26 -3.34
CA VAL A 222 12.50 -13.52 -3.85
C VAL A 222 12.50 -14.54 -2.71
N ASN A 223 11.32 -14.81 -2.16
CA ASN A 223 11.14 -15.68 -0.99
C ASN A 223 10.95 -17.14 -1.38
N PRO A 224 11.11 -18.13 -0.48
CA PRO A 224 10.85 -19.54 -0.79
C PRO A 224 9.44 -19.84 -1.33
N ALA A 225 9.30 -20.91 -2.11
CA ALA A 225 8.04 -21.29 -2.76
C ALA A 225 6.93 -21.67 -1.77
N GLU A 226 7.31 -22.05 -0.54
CA GLU A 226 6.42 -22.37 0.57
C GLU A 226 5.57 -21.16 1.04
N HIS A 227 5.92 -19.95 0.62
CA HIS A 227 5.18 -18.72 0.91
C HIS A 227 4.70 -18.05 -0.38
N PRO A 228 3.74 -18.64 -1.11
CA PRO A 228 3.35 -18.17 -2.44
C PRO A 228 2.83 -16.72 -2.46
N HIS A 229 2.19 -16.27 -1.38
CA HIS A 229 1.67 -14.90 -1.23
C HIS A 229 2.74 -13.88 -0.84
N LEU A 230 3.93 -14.33 -0.41
CA LEU A 230 5.09 -13.49 -0.15
C LEU A 230 6.18 -13.72 -1.21
N ARG A 231 5.93 -14.52 -2.24
CA ARG A 231 6.98 -15.12 -3.07
C ARG A 231 7.88 -14.10 -3.77
N LEU A 232 7.32 -12.97 -4.20
CA LEU A 232 8.06 -11.90 -4.85
C LEU A 232 7.65 -10.55 -4.24
N LEU A 233 8.60 -9.88 -3.60
CA LEU A 233 8.50 -8.48 -3.22
C LEU A 233 9.14 -7.63 -4.31
N CYS A 234 8.35 -6.73 -4.87
CA CYS A 234 8.79 -5.77 -5.87
C CYS A 234 9.03 -4.41 -5.21
N ARG A 235 10.07 -3.71 -5.65
CA ARG A 235 10.27 -2.28 -5.40
C ARG A 235 10.15 -1.53 -6.71
N LEU A 236 9.27 -0.54 -6.73
CA LEU A 236 9.11 0.42 -7.81
C LEU A 236 9.80 1.71 -7.39
N GLU A 237 10.63 2.23 -8.27
CA GLU A 237 11.20 3.57 -8.18
C GLU A 237 10.84 4.33 -9.44
N ALA A 238 10.38 5.56 -9.29
CA ALA A 238 10.04 6.43 -10.41
C ALA A 238 10.55 7.84 -10.16
N HIS A 239 11.03 8.50 -11.22
CA HIS A 239 11.40 9.90 -11.23
C HIS A 239 10.31 10.68 -11.94
N VAL A 240 9.70 11.65 -11.24
CA VAL A 240 8.60 12.50 -11.72
C VAL A 240 8.99 13.97 -11.83
#